data_AF-A0A9Q8JJU4-F1
#
_entry.id   AF-A0A9Q8JJU4-F1
#
_cell.length_a   1.000
_cell.length_b   1.000
_cell.length_c   1.000
_cell.angle_alpha   90.00
_cell.angle_beta   90.00
_cell.angle_gamma   90.00
#
_symmetry.space_group_name_H-M   'P 1'
#
loop_
_entity.id
_entity.type
_entity.pdbx_description
1 polymer ?
#
loop_
_entity_poly.entity_id
_entity_poly.type
_entity_poly.pdbx_seq_one_letter_code
_entity_poly.pdbx_strand_id
1 'polypeptide(L)'
;MRRKRPRHFNKLLQILMVIMVFIGLGIALYPFYVNAVNSFIDDFRLAHLTGINNQTADKMRKENARLAGVGMTAGKDPFSGSSKTERINIDKHLVGSVSIPKIKVNVPLFDKTTPLLLNYGATVVQGTSYPVGGKNTHTVISSHRGLASRKLFTDLNHVKKGNVFVLTVNHKKMAYKVYKIQVVKPTNTAVLKITANQDLATLLTCTPYMINTDRLLVTGHRVPYTKGIAKQIKHANQQNMINQLLILVAIAVLAISLLVLLARVIHRYLLKGYSYDFIFKVVDQSNQPVAGVQYQLYNQNGRKKIFRHQEPYIVMTDKEGLAQFNDLPGGLYCMKTMDPIQNMSILFGTKKIKQLYMRSYPSRKTTMMNEDNGQWSVKI
;
A
#
# COMPACT_ATOMS: atom_id res chain seq x y z
N MET A 1 -44.23 8.50 -19.68
CA MET A 1 -43.61 9.63 -18.95
C MET A 1 -42.12 9.72 -19.26
N ARG A 2 -41.61 10.94 -19.53
CA ARG A 2 -40.25 11.20 -20.06
C ARG A 2 -39.21 11.42 -18.95
N ARG A 3 -38.10 10.68 -19.04
CA ARG A 3 -36.87 10.82 -18.23
C ARG A 3 -36.32 12.26 -18.31
N LYS A 4 -36.19 12.96 -17.18
CA LYS A 4 -35.58 14.31 -17.09
C LYS A 4 -34.29 14.27 -16.26
N ARG A 5 -33.26 15.05 -16.66
CA ARG A 5 -31.96 15.18 -15.96
C ARG A 5 -31.95 16.46 -15.10
N PRO A 6 -31.73 16.41 -13.79
CA PRO A 6 -31.59 17.61 -12.95
C PRO A 6 -30.17 18.22 -13.03
N ARG A 7 -30.08 19.56 -12.87
CA ARG A 7 -28.81 20.34 -12.81
C ARG A 7 -28.23 20.33 -11.39
N HIS A 8 -26.96 19.97 -11.20
CA HIS A 8 -26.31 20.01 -9.87
C HIS A 8 -24.81 20.38 -9.91
N PHE A 9 -24.48 21.60 -9.48
CA PHE A 9 -23.11 22.14 -9.41
C PHE A 9 -22.32 21.68 -8.16
N ASN A 10 -22.99 21.34 -7.05
CA ASN A 10 -22.32 21.00 -5.77
C ASN A 10 -21.75 19.58 -5.67
N LYS A 11 -22.00 18.72 -6.66
CA LYS A 11 -21.62 17.29 -6.61
C LYS A 11 -20.26 16.99 -7.24
N LEU A 12 -19.77 17.87 -8.14
CA LEU A 12 -18.44 17.78 -8.73
C LEU A 12 -17.34 17.96 -7.66
N LEU A 13 -17.52 18.94 -6.77
CA LEU A 13 -16.61 19.21 -5.65
C LEU A 13 -16.47 17.99 -4.72
N GLN A 14 -17.56 17.26 -4.45
CA GLN A 14 -17.52 16.05 -3.63
C GLN A 14 -16.71 14.92 -4.27
N ILE A 15 -16.85 14.73 -5.58
CA ILE A 15 -16.07 13.74 -6.33
C ILE A 15 -14.58 14.11 -6.31
N LEU A 16 -14.27 15.40 -6.52
CA LEU A 16 -12.90 15.91 -6.46
C LEU A 16 -12.25 15.67 -5.08
N MET A 17 -12.96 15.97 -3.99
CA MET A 17 -12.47 15.72 -2.63
C MET A 17 -12.18 14.23 -2.38
N VAL A 18 -13.05 13.35 -2.87
CA VAL A 18 -12.82 11.90 -2.77
C VAL A 18 -11.53 11.53 -3.50
N ILE A 19 -11.36 11.95 -4.76
CA ILE A 19 -10.15 11.67 -5.56
C ILE A 19 -8.88 12.16 -4.85
N MET A 20 -8.89 13.35 -4.25
CA MET A 20 -7.75 13.89 -3.52
C MET A 20 -7.34 13.00 -2.33
N VAL A 21 -8.30 12.44 -1.60
CA VAL A 21 -8.03 11.49 -0.51
C VAL A 21 -7.36 10.22 -1.04
N PHE A 22 -7.82 9.70 -2.18
CA PHE A 22 -7.22 8.53 -2.82
C PHE A 22 -5.77 8.78 -3.25
N ILE A 23 -5.48 9.95 -3.82
CA ILE A 23 -4.13 10.34 -4.23
C ILE A 23 -3.22 10.44 -3.00
N GLY A 24 -3.67 11.14 -1.95
CA GLY A 24 -2.91 11.28 -0.71
C GLY A 24 -2.61 9.94 -0.05
N LEU A 25 -3.59 9.05 -0.01
CA LEU A 25 -3.42 7.69 0.51
C LEU A 25 -2.43 6.87 -0.34
N GLY A 26 -2.50 6.98 -1.67
CA GLY A 26 -1.56 6.33 -2.58
C GLY A 26 -0.12 6.75 -2.33
N ILE A 27 0.13 8.05 -2.15
CA ILE A 27 1.46 8.59 -1.81
C ILE A 27 1.93 8.07 -0.45
N ALA A 28 1.06 8.09 0.57
CA ALA A 28 1.40 7.61 1.91
C ALA A 28 1.75 6.11 1.93
N LEU A 29 1.07 5.31 1.11
CA LEU A 29 1.30 3.86 1.02
C LEU A 29 2.45 3.48 0.08
N TYR A 30 2.92 4.38 -0.77
CA TYR A 30 3.94 4.11 -1.79
C TYR A 30 5.21 3.46 -1.21
N PRO A 31 5.83 3.96 -0.13
CA PRO A 31 7.05 3.36 0.40
C PRO A 31 6.85 1.92 0.87
N PHE A 32 5.69 1.60 1.44
CA PHE A 32 5.37 0.25 1.90
C PHE A 32 5.17 -0.71 0.73
N TYR A 33 4.40 -0.28 -0.28
CA TYR A 33 4.16 -1.06 -1.49
C TYR A 33 5.47 -1.34 -2.25
N VAL A 34 6.21 -0.29 -2.59
CA VAL A 34 7.44 -0.42 -3.38
C VAL A 34 8.53 -1.16 -2.61
N ASN A 35 8.67 -0.97 -1.30
CA ASN A 35 9.60 -1.77 -0.50
C ASN A 35 9.23 -3.26 -0.51
N ALA A 36 7.95 -3.59 -0.36
CA ALA A 36 7.50 -4.98 -0.37
C ALA A 36 7.78 -5.65 -1.71
N VAL A 37 7.40 -5.00 -2.83
CA VAL A 37 7.70 -5.49 -4.19
C VAL A 37 9.21 -5.65 -4.41
N ASN A 38 10.00 -4.64 -4.03
CA ASN A 38 11.46 -4.70 -4.16
C ASN A 38 12.09 -5.85 -3.37
N SER A 39 11.59 -6.14 -2.16
CA SER A 39 12.08 -7.28 -1.37
C SER A 39 11.89 -8.61 -2.11
N PHE A 40 10.74 -8.82 -2.75
CA PHE A 40 10.50 -10.03 -3.55
C PHE A 40 11.39 -10.09 -4.78
N ILE A 41 11.56 -8.97 -5.50
CA ILE A 41 12.45 -8.88 -6.66
C ILE A 41 13.89 -9.19 -6.26
N ASP A 42 14.35 -8.67 -5.12
CA ASP A 42 15.70 -8.88 -4.63
C ASP A 42 15.93 -10.32 -4.21
N ASP A 43 14.98 -10.94 -3.49
CA ASP A 43 15.07 -12.35 -3.12
C ASP A 43 15.10 -13.25 -4.38
N PHE A 44 14.32 -12.91 -5.41
CA PHE A 44 14.35 -13.60 -6.71
C PHE A 44 15.72 -13.45 -7.40
N ARG A 45 16.28 -12.24 -7.46
CA ARG A 45 17.61 -11.98 -8.04
C ARG A 45 18.70 -12.77 -7.32
N LEU A 46 18.64 -12.80 -5.99
CA LEU A 46 19.61 -13.51 -5.17
C LEU A 46 19.51 -15.03 -5.33
N ALA A 47 18.30 -15.57 -5.54
CA ALA A 47 18.09 -17.00 -5.81
C ALA A 47 18.67 -17.44 -7.17
N HIS A 48 18.66 -16.55 -8.17
CA HIS A 48 19.16 -16.83 -9.53
C HIS A 48 20.60 -16.36 -9.75
N LEU A 49 21.27 -15.86 -8.72
CA LEU A 49 22.66 -15.44 -8.82
C LEU A 49 23.56 -16.67 -9.00
N THR A 50 24.22 -16.77 -10.16
CA THR A 50 25.12 -17.86 -10.53
C THR A 50 26.50 -17.80 -9.85
N GLY A 51 26.72 -16.76 -9.03
CA GLY A 51 28.00 -16.50 -8.36
C GLY A 51 28.98 -15.74 -9.24
N ILE A 52 30.15 -15.44 -8.69
CA ILE A 52 31.27 -14.87 -9.45
C ILE A 52 32.22 -15.99 -9.86
N ASN A 53 32.77 -15.92 -11.08
CA ASN A 53 33.72 -16.94 -11.52
C ASN A 53 35.02 -16.92 -10.67
N ASN A 54 35.75 -18.05 -10.68
CA ASN A 54 36.97 -18.19 -9.88
C ASN A 54 38.02 -17.15 -10.23
N GLN A 55 38.17 -16.80 -11.51
CA GLN A 55 39.09 -15.76 -11.97
C GLN A 55 38.80 -14.39 -11.31
N THR A 56 37.53 -14.02 -11.16
CA THR A 56 37.12 -12.77 -10.52
C THR A 56 37.37 -12.82 -9.02
N ALA A 57 37.07 -13.94 -8.37
CA ALA A 57 37.39 -14.14 -6.95
C ALA A 57 38.91 -14.07 -6.70
N ASP A 58 39.73 -14.62 -7.58
CA ASP A 58 41.19 -14.56 -7.47
C ASP A 58 41.74 -13.16 -7.72
N LYS A 59 41.16 -12.41 -8.67
CA LYS A 59 41.48 -10.98 -8.85
C LYS A 59 41.18 -10.18 -7.57
N MET A 60 40.02 -10.40 -6.94
CA MET A 60 39.66 -9.77 -5.67
C MET A 60 40.64 -10.12 -4.55
N ARG A 61 41.09 -11.38 -4.45
CA ARG A 61 42.08 -11.81 -3.46
C ARG A 61 43.46 -11.18 -3.69
N LYS A 62 43.91 -11.12 -4.95
CA LYS A 62 45.18 -10.46 -5.31
C LYS A 62 45.15 -8.98 -4.94
N GLU A 63 44.04 -8.30 -5.21
CA GLU A 63 43.89 -6.90 -4.82
C GLU A 63 43.84 -6.73 -3.30
N ASN A 64 43.18 -7.63 -2.56
CA ASN A 64 43.22 -7.61 -1.10
C ASN A 64 44.65 -7.77 -0.56
N ALA A 65 45.46 -8.64 -1.15
CA ALA A 65 46.87 -8.80 -0.77
C ALA A 65 47.68 -7.52 -1.05
N ARG A 66 47.41 -6.84 -2.18
CA ARG A 66 48.02 -5.54 -2.49
C ARG A 66 47.65 -4.49 -1.44
N LEU A 67 46.36 -4.35 -1.13
CA LEU A 67 45.84 -3.41 -0.12
C LEU A 67 46.36 -3.71 1.29
N ALA A 68 46.62 -4.97 1.62
CA ALA A 68 47.23 -5.35 2.90
C ALA A 68 48.67 -4.81 3.02
N GLY A 69 49.41 -4.71 1.91
CA GLY A 69 50.77 -4.17 1.89
C GLY A 69 50.83 -2.64 1.82
N VAL A 70 50.00 -2.01 0.98
CA VAL A 70 50.04 -0.55 0.75
C VAL A 70 49.07 0.26 1.63
N GLY A 71 48.17 -0.42 2.35
CA GLY A 71 47.08 0.20 3.10
C GLY A 71 45.85 0.50 2.26
N MET A 72 44.74 0.81 2.94
CA MET A 72 43.47 1.16 2.29
C MET A 72 43.53 2.59 1.76
N THR A 73 43.05 2.78 0.55
CA THR A 73 42.89 4.10 -0.08
C THR A 73 41.41 4.38 -0.30
N ALA A 74 40.60 4.27 0.76
CA ALA A 74 39.15 4.49 0.68
C ALA A 74 38.88 5.89 0.10
N GLY A 75 38.57 5.92 -1.20
CA GLY A 75 38.60 7.12 -2.01
C GLY A 75 37.27 7.84 -1.97
N LYS A 76 37.21 8.97 -1.25
CA LYS A 76 36.02 9.82 -1.03
C LYS A 76 34.86 9.09 -0.33
N ASP A 77 34.05 9.85 0.40
CA ASP A 77 32.87 9.33 1.08
C ASP A 77 31.87 8.80 0.04
N PRO A 78 31.32 7.56 0.21
CA PRO A 78 30.40 6.96 -0.75
C PRO A 78 29.16 7.79 -1.08
N PHE A 79 28.83 8.78 -0.23
CA PHE A 79 27.68 9.66 -0.37
C PHE A 79 28.05 11.08 -0.86
N SER A 80 29.33 11.38 -1.12
CA SER A 80 29.80 12.71 -1.52
C SER A 80 29.98 12.89 -3.04
N GLY A 81 29.46 11.98 -3.87
CA GLY A 81 29.69 11.96 -5.33
C GLY A 81 28.57 12.64 -6.14
N SER A 82 28.94 13.35 -7.22
CA SER A 82 28.01 13.87 -8.23
C SER A 82 27.50 12.77 -9.17
N SER A 83 26.25 12.93 -9.59
CA SER A 83 25.49 12.02 -10.47
C SER A 83 26.03 12.00 -11.91
N LYS A 84 27.26 11.55 -12.13
CA LYS A 84 27.63 11.10 -13.48
C LYS A 84 26.88 9.79 -13.75
N THR A 85 25.90 9.87 -14.64
CA THR A 85 25.06 8.74 -15.07
C THR A 85 25.91 7.79 -15.92
N GLU A 86 26.79 7.02 -15.29
CA GLU A 86 27.40 5.85 -15.93
C GLU A 86 26.26 4.88 -16.29
N ARG A 87 26.20 4.45 -17.56
CA ARG A 87 25.32 3.34 -17.96
C ARG A 87 25.88 2.05 -17.35
N ILE A 88 25.46 1.74 -16.13
CA ILE A 88 25.91 0.57 -15.38
C ILE A 88 24.90 -0.56 -15.56
N ASN A 89 25.39 -1.73 -15.97
CA ASN A 89 24.58 -2.95 -15.94
C ASN A 89 24.58 -3.50 -14.50
N ILE A 90 23.44 -3.36 -13.83
CA ILE A 90 23.26 -3.74 -12.41
C ILE A 90 23.60 -5.22 -12.18
N ASP A 91 23.16 -6.11 -13.08
CA ASP A 91 23.31 -7.56 -12.92
C ASP A 91 24.78 -8.00 -12.99
N LYS A 92 25.61 -7.30 -13.77
CA LYS A 92 27.06 -7.57 -13.84
C LYS A 92 27.80 -7.26 -12.54
N HIS A 93 27.26 -6.35 -11.73
CA HIS A 93 27.88 -5.91 -10.48
C HIS A 93 27.32 -6.65 -9.26
N LEU A 94 26.23 -7.41 -9.42
CA LEU A 94 25.65 -8.19 -8.34
C LEU A 94 26.57 -9.36 -8.00
N VAL A 95 27.18 -9.33 -6.82
CA VAL A 95 28.16 -10.35 -6.40
C VAL A 95 27.70 -11.20 -5.23
N GLY A 96 26.62 -10.81 -4.56
CA GLY A 96 26.16 -11.51 -3.38
C GLY A 96 25.04 -10.83 -2.62
N SER A 97 24.99 -11.07 -1.31
CA SER A 97 24.06 -10.43 -0.39
C SER A 97 24.67 -10.10 0.98
N VAL A 98 24.02 -9.16 1.67
CA VAL A 98 24.27 -8.86 3.08
C VAL A 98 23.02 -9.20 3.89
N SER A 99 23.15 -10.13 4.83
CA SER A 99 22.08 -10.52 5.74
C SER A 99 22.37 -10.05 7.17
N ILE A 100 21.41 -9.37 7.80
CA ILE A 100 21.50 -8.86 9.17
C ILE A 100 20.26 -9.33 9.95
N PRO A 101 20.30 -10.52 10.57
CA PRO A 101 19.11 -11.14 11.18
C PRO A 101 18.41 -10.27 12.22
N LYS A 102 19.17 -9.51 13.01
CA LYS A 102 18.63 -8.65 14.08
C LYS A 102 17.57 -7.67 13.58
N ILE A 103 17.74 -7.16 12.37
CA ILE A 103 16.86 -6.17 11.74
C ILE A 103 16.11 -6.74 10.53
N LYS A 104 16.18 -8.06 10.32
CA LYS A 104 15.51 -8.80 9.25
C LYS A 104 15.82 -8.26 7.85
N VAL A 105 17.06 -7.84 7.64
CA VAL A 105 17.55 -7.32 6.37
C VAL A 105 18.26 -8.43 5.61
N ASN A 106 17.92 -8.61 4.34
CA ASN A 106 18.66 -9.39 3.35
C ASN A 106 18.67 -8.58 2.06
N VAL A 107 19.80 -7.97 1.70
CA VAL A 107 19.89 -7.06 0.55
C VAL A 107 20.95 -7.49 -0.43
N PRO A 108 20.79 -7.20 -1.74
CA PRO A 108 21.83 -7.39 -2.74
C PRO A 108 23.14 -6.69 -2.36
N LEU A 109 24.26 -7.34 -2.67
CA LEU A 109 25.62 -6.80 -2.51
C LEU A 109 26.24 -6.61 -3.89
N PHE A 110 26.62 -5.37 -4.20
CA PHE A 110 27.32 -5.00 -5.42
C PHE A 110 28.81 -4.75 -5.15
N ASP A 111 29.66 -5.09 -6.11
CA ASP A 111 31.12 -4.96 -6.00
C ASP A 111 31.66 -3.53 -6.12
N LYS A 112 30.80 -2.58 -6.51
CA LYS A 112 31.15 -1.18 -6.76
C LYS A 112 30.13 -0.26 -6.08
N THR A 113 30.59 0.81 -5.43
CA THR A 113 29.72 1.90 -4.99
C THR A 113 29.54 2.93 -6.10
N THR A 114 28.29 3.14 -6.51
CA THR A 114 27.84 4.24 -7.38
C THR A 114 26.48 4.73 -6.90
N PRO A 115 26.06 5.97 -7.22
CA PRO A 115 24.72 6.46 -6.85
C PRO A 115 23.59 5.53 -7.33
N LEU A 116 23.75 4.92 -8.51
CA LEU A 116 22.78 3.97 -9.03
C LEU A 116 22.73 2.69 -8.19
N LEU A 117 23.87 2.04 -7.91
CA LEU A 117 23.90 0.76 -7.20
C LEU A 117 23.46 0.89 -5.74
N LEU A 118 23.74 2.02 -5.09
CA LEU A 118 23.26 2.32 -3.74
C LEU A 118 21.72 2.36 -3.65
N ASN A 119 21.02 2.71 -4.74
CA ASN A 119 19.55 2.66 -4.79
C ASN A 119 19.00 1.23 -4.83
N TYR A 120 19.82 0.24 -5.17
CA TYR A 120 19.40 -1.17 -5.28
C TYR A 120 19.91 -2.04 -4.13
N GLY A 121 20.93 -1.63 -3.38
CA GLY A 121 21.46 -2.52 -2.34
C GLY A 121 22.62 -1.97 -1.56
N ALA A 122 23.36 -2.91 -1.00
CA ALA A 122 24.64 -2.67 -0.36
C ALA A 122 25.75 -2.68 -1.41
N THR A 123 26.76 -1.84 -1.26
CA THR A 123 27.85 -1.69 -2.22
C THR A 123 29.20 -1.74 -1.52
N VAL A 124 30.20 -2.33 -2.16
CA VAL A 124 31.58 -2.31 -1.65
C VAL A 124 32.19 -0.93 -1.88
N VAL A 125 32.76 -0.33 -0.83
CA VAL A 125 33.47 0.97 -0.92
C VAL A 125 34.83 0.76 -1.56
N GLN A 126 35.11 1.49 -2.64
CA GLN A 126 36.35 1.36 -3.39
C GLN A 126 37.56 1.80 -2.58
N GLY A 127 38.68 1.09 -2.77
CA GLY A 127 39.89 1.28 -1.97
C GLY A 127 39.86 0.55 -0.62
N THR A 128 38.78 -0.20 -0.33
CA THR A 128 38.68 -1.14 0.79
C THR A 128 38.82 -2.58 0.30
N SER A 129 39.06 -3.54 1.21
CA SER A 129 39.18 -4.95 0.80
C SER A 129 37.87 -5.44 0.17
N TYR A 130 37.95 -6.24 -0.89
CA TYR A 130 36.80 -6.95 -1.45
C TYR A 130 36.24 -7.99 -0.46
N PRO A 131 34.91 -8.26 -0.49
CA PRO A 131 34.21 -9.13 0.44
C PRO A 131 34.45 -10.62 0.13
N VAL A 132 35.70 -11.04 0.09
CA VAL A 132 36.12 -12.45 -0.05
C VAL A 132 36.78 -12.99 1.21
N GLY A 133 36.91 -12.14 2.24
CA GLY A 133 37.53 -12.44 3.53
C GLY A 133 39.02 -12.71 3.44
N GLY A 134 39.58 -13.19 4.56
CA GLY A 134 41.00 -13.53 4.69
C GLY A 134 41.71 -12.67 5.72
N LYS A 135 42.86 -13.13 6.21
CA LYS A 135 43.69 -12.35 7.13
C LYS A 135 44.16 -11.06 6.47
N ASN A 136 44.34 -10.02 7.28
CA ASN A 136 44.75 -8.68 6.82
C ASN A 136 43.74 -8.07 5.83
N THR A 137 42.45 -8.29 6.06
CA THR A 137 41.40 -7.68 5.23
C THR A 137 40.43 -6.86 6.07
N HIS A 138 39.96 -5.76 5.49
CA HIS A 138 38.89 -4.96 6.04
C HIS A 138 37.98 -4.47 4.92
N THR A 139 36.86 -5.16 4.73
CA THR A 139 35.86 -4.76 3.74
C THR A 139 34.89 -3.74 4.31
N VAL A 140 34.61 -2.66 3.57
CA VAL A 140 33.60 -1.67 3.95
C VAL A 140 32.46 -1.72 2.97
N ILE A 141 31.25 -1.84 3.50
CA ILE A 141 30.02 -2.00 2.73
C ILE A 141 29.09 -0.84 3.07
N SER A 142 28.74 -0.05 2.07
CA SER A 142 27.83 1.09 2.20
C SER A 142 26.42 0.73 1.75
N SER A 143 25.40 1.33 2.37
CA SER A 143 24.04 1.35 1.82
C SER A 143 23.26 2.54 2.37
N HIS A 144 22.20 2.95 1.67
CA HIS A 144 21.38 4.08 2.10
C HIS A 144 20.65 3.84 3.43
N ARG A 145 20.40 4.95 4.13
CA ARG A 145 19.50 5.05 5.26
C ARG A 145 18.29 5.90 4.85
N GLY A 146 17.10 5.30 4.81
CA GLY A 146 15.86 6.04 4.52
C GLY A 146 15.55 6.30 3.04
N LEU A 147 15.79 5.33 2.15
CA LEU A 147 15.34 5.45 0.76
C LEU A 147 13.83 5.21 0.69
N ALA A 148 13.10 6.04 -0.07
CA ALA A 148 11.64 5.92 -0.21
C ALA A 148 11.22 4.58 -0.82
N SER A 149 12.06 3.97 -1.65
CA SER A 149 11.75 2.73 -2.36
C SER A 149 12.23 1.45 -1.66
N ARG A 150 13.18 1.54 -0.71
CA ARG A 150 13.81 0.37 -0.09
C ARG A 150 14.30 0.66 1.33
N LYS A 151 14.09 -0.28 2.23
CA LYS A 151 14.53 -0.14 3.62
C LYS A 151 16.05 -0.16 3.79
N LEU A 152 16.79 -1.01 3.07
CA LEU A 152 18.25 -1.06 3.09
C LEU A 152 18.84 -1.02 4.53
N PHE A 153 19.77 -0.11 4.83
CA PHE A 153 20.37 0.07 6.16
C PHE A 153 19.62 1.06 7.06
N THR A 154 18.34 1.36 6.77
CA THR A 154 17.50 2.28 7.58
C THR A 154 17.58 2.01 9.08
N ASP A 155 17.53 0.73 9.47
CA ASP A 155 17.49 0.29 10.87
C ASP A 155 18.87 -0.16 11.41
N LEU A 156 19.97 0.17 10.73
CA LEU A 156 21.30 -0.29 11.16
C LEU A 156 21.65 0.19 12.59
N ASN A 157 21.06 1.29 13.04
CA ASN A 157 21.18 1.81 14.41
C ASN A 157 20.60 0.87 15.49
N HIS A 158 19.78 -0.12 15.13
CA HIS A 158 19.25 -1.12 16.08
C HIS A 158 20.19 -2.32 16.28
N VAL A 159 21.27 -2.41 15.50
CA VAL A 159 22.29 -3.44 15.67
C VAL A 159 23.14 -3.12 16.89
N LYS A 160 23.43 -4.14 17.71
CA LYS A 160 24.23 -4.02 18.93
C LYS A 160 25.48 -4.90 18.86
N LYS A 161 26.47 -4.60 19.71
CA LYS A 161 27.61 -5.50 19.93
C LYS A 161 27.11 -6.91 20.26
N GLY A 162 27.78 -7.92 19.72
CA GLY A 162 27.41 -9.33 19.84
C GLY A 162 26.39 -9.81 18.80
N ASN A 163 25.67 -8.93 18.10
CA ASN A 163 24.86 -9.34 16.96
C ASN A 163 25.75 -9.78 15.79
N VAL A 164 25.16 -10.55 14.88
CA VAL A 164 25.85 -11.08 13.70
C VAL A 164 25.28 -10.50 12.42
N PHE A 165 26.13 -10.35 11.42
CA PHE A 165 25.74 -10.17 10.02
C PHE A 165 26.55 -11.12 9.15
N VAL A 166 26.02 -11.45 7.97
CA VAL A 166 26.64 -12.40 7.05
C VAL A 166 26.75 -11.80 5.67
N LEU A 167 27.94 -11.92 5.09
CA LEU A 167 28.19 -11.65 3.69
C LEU A 167 28.12 -12.98 2.94
N THR A 168 27.24 -13.08 1.96
CA THR A 168 27.19 -14.24 1.05
C THR A 168 27.75 -13.80 -0.29
N VAL A 169 28.93 -14.30 -0.65
CA VAL A 169 29.60 -13.98 -1.92
C VAL A 169 30.07 -15.27 -2.55
N ASN A 170 29.79 -15.48 -3.84
CA ASN A 170 30.12 -16.73 -4.53
C ASN A 170 29.67 -18.00 -3.77
N HIS A 171 28.43 -18.01 -3.27
CA HIS A 171 27.85 -19.06 -2.42
C HIS A 171 28.58 -19.33 -1.09
N LYS A 172 29.64 -18.58 -0.77
CA LYS A 172 30.36 -18.66 0.51
C LYS A 172 29.75 -17.70 1.50
N LYS A 173 29.39 -18.22 2.68
CA LYS A 173 28.80 -17.46 3.78
C LYS A 173 29.86 -17.09 4.80
N MET A 174 30.06 -15.80 4.99
CA MET A 174 31.08 -15.25 5.88
C MET A 174 30.39 -14.49 6.99
N ALA A 175 30.45 -15.04 8.21
CA ALA A 175 29.81 -14.44 9.37
C ALA A 175 30.74 -13.49 10.11
N TYR A 176 30.20 -12.37 10.56
CA TYR A 176 30.91 -11.36 11.34
C TYR A 176 30.11 -11.04 12.58
N LYS A 177 30.78 -11.08 13.74
CA LYS A 177 30.19 -10.68 15.03
C LYS A 177 30.56 -9.24 15.32
N VAL A 178 29.54 -8.40 15.49
CA VAL A 178 29.70 -6.97 15.77
C VAL A 178 30.42 -6.79 17.10
N TYR A 179 31.53 -6.04 17.08
CA TYR A 179 32.29 -5.73 18.30
C TYR A 179 32.48 -4.22 18.49
N LYS A 180 32.37 -3.43 17.41
CA LYS A 180 32.54 -1.98 17.44
C LYS A 180 31.40 -1.30 16.69
N ILE A 181 30.87 -0.24 17.29
CA ILE A 181 29.87 0.64 16.68
C ILE A 181 30.33 2.07 16.96
N GLN A 182 30.37 2.91 15.95
CA GLN A 182 30.86 4.27 16.07
C GLN A 182 30.13 5.21 15.11
N VAL A 183 30.01 6.47 15.51
CA VAL A 183 29.54 7.58 14.66
C VAL A 183 30.72 8.50 14.40
N VAL A 184 31.00 8.81 13.13
CA VAL A 184 32.13 9.65 12.73
C VAL A 184 31.73 10.66 11.66
N LYS A 185 32.55 11.71 11.50
CA LYS A 185 32.42 12.64 10.38
C LYS A 185 32.76 11.96 9.04
N PRO A 186 32.13 12.35 7.92
CA PRO A 186 32.40 11.75 6.60
C PRO A 186 33.88 11.83 6.19
N THR A 187 34.61 12.84 6.67
CA THR A 187 36.05 13.04 6.41
C THR A 187 36.95 12.13 7.24
N ASN A 188 36.45 11.51 8.31
CA ASN A 188 37.25 10.67 9.21
C ASN A 188 37.30 9.22 8.71
N THR A 189 38.10 8.98 7.68
CA THR A 189 38.35 7.64 7.11
C THR A 189 39.43 6.86 7.87
N ALA A 190 40.18 7.51 8.78
CA ALA A 190 41.28 6.89 9.53
C ALA A 190 40.85 5.71 10.40
N VAL A 191 39.55 5.60 10.70
CA VAL A 191 38.94 4.51 11.45
C VAL A 191 38.73 3.24 10.62
N LEU A 192 38.88 3.31 9.29
CA LEU A 192 38.69 2.24 8.32
C LEU A 192 40.06 1.73 7.83
N LYS A 193 40.87 1.18 8.74
CA LYS A 193 42.19 0.61 8.42
C LYS A 193 42.17 -0.91 8.49
N ILE A 194 43.01 -1.56 7.68
CA ILE A 194 43.33 -2.98 7.84
C ILE A 194 44.05 -3.15 9.18
N THR A 195 43.62 -4.15 9.95
CA THR A 195 44.28 -4.53 11.21
C THR A 195 45.01 -5.85 11.00
N ALA A 196 46.28 -5.90 11.41
CA ALA A 196 47.13 -7.07 11.24
C ALA A 196 46.48 -8.33 11.85
N ASN A 197 46.55 -9.43 11.11
CA ASN A 197 45.99 -10.75 11.45
C ASN A 197 44.47 -10.80 11.65
N GLN A 198 43.72 -9.76 11.27
CA GLN A 198 42.26 -9.74 11.38
C GLN A 198 41.56 -9.81 10.00
N ASP A 199 40.35 -10.37 10.01
CA ASP A 199 39.37 -10.33 8.91
C ASP A 199 38.16 -9.55 9.43
N LEU A 200 38.03 -8.31 8.95
CA LEU A 200 37.04 -7.34 9.41
C LEU A 200 36.06 -6.98 8.30
N ALA A 201 34.82 -6.74 8.68
CA ALA A 201 33.83 -6.11 7.81
C ALA A 201 33.12 -4.99 8.55
N THR A 202 32.92 -3.86 7.86
CA THR A 202 32.18 -2.71 8.39
C THR A 202 30.98 -2.40 7.51
N LEU A 203 29.80 -2.35 8.13
CA LEU A 203 28.58 -1.82 7.51
C LEU A 203 28.52 -0.32 7.78
N LEU A 204 28.38 0.48 6.72
CA LEU A 204 28.45 1.93 6.73
C LEU A 204 27.15 2.53 6.20
N THR A 205 26.62 3.54 6.89
CA THR A 205 25.46 4.30 6.42
C THR A 205 25.45 5.73 6.97
N CYS A 206 24.57 6.59 6.44
CA CYS A 206 24.40 7.96 6.92
C CYS A 206 23.63 8.00 8.26
N THR A 207 23.93 8.99 9.10
CA THR A 207 23.22 9.25 10.37
C THR A 207 23.37 10.73 10.76
N PRO A 208 22.52 11.32 11.62
CA PRO A 208 21.20 10.87 12.06
C PRO A 208 20.20 10.72 10.91
N TYR A 209 19.04 10.11 11.19
CA TYR A 209 18.03 9.82 10.16
C TYR A 209 17.51 11.14 9.57
N MET A 210 17.36 11.23 8.24
CA MET A 210 16.97 12.43 7.49
C MET A 210 17.95 13.62 7.55
N ILE A 211 18.94 13.62 8.45
CA ILE A 211 19.94 14.68 8.59
C ILE A 211 21.25 14.33 7.85
N ASN A 212 21.70 13.08 7.95
CA ASN A 212 22.81 12.52 7.17
C ASN A 212 24.18 13.24 7.30
N THR A 213 24.41 14.00 8.38
CA THR A 213 25.64 14.77 8.65
C THR A 213 26.85 13.92 9.01
N ASP A 214 26.62 12.72 9.52
CA ASP A 214 27.61 11.81 10.06
C ASP A 214 27.47 10.41 9.44
N ARG A 215 28.40 9.52 9.77
CA ARG A 215 28.44 8.12 9.30
C ARG A 215 28.36 7.18 10.48
N LEU A 216 27.38 6.27 10.46
CA LEU A 216 27.29 5.15 11.38
C LEU A 216 28.09 3.98 10.81
N LEU A 217 29.05 3.49 11.58
CA LEU A 217 29.83 2.30 11.25
C LEU A 217 29.54 1.19 12.25
N VAL A 218 29.21 0.01 11.74
CA VAL A 218 29.00 -1.21 12.50
C VAL A 218 30.04 -2.24 12.04
N THR A 219 31.09 -2.43 12.84
CA THR A 219 32.23 -3.28 12.50
C THR A 219 32.14 -4.62 13.23
N GLY A 220 32.29 -5.70 12.46
CA GLY A 220 32.37 -7.06 12.97
C GLY A 220 33.71 -7.71 12.64
N HIS A 221 34.14 -8.63 13.51
CA HIS A 221 35.26 -9.54 13.24
C HIS A 221 34.72 -10.87 12.74
N ARG A 222 35.48 -11.52 11.86
CA ARG A 222 35.13 -12.82 11.30
C ARG A 222 34.93 -13.87 12.40
N VAL A 223 33.85 -14.64 12.29
CA VAL A 223 33.55 -15.80 13.14
C VAL A 223 33.12 -17.00 12.27
N PRO A 224 33.22 -18.24 12.78
CA PRO A 224 32.70 -19.41 12.07
C PRO A 224 31.21 -19.26 11.75
N TYR A 225 30.83 -19.63 10.53
CA TYR A 225 29.41 -19.69 10.16
C TYR A 225 28.80 -20.98 10.72
N THR A 226 27.99 -20.85 11.78
CA THR A 226 27.39 -21.98 12.50
C THR A 226 25.95 -22.27 12.06
N LYS A 227 25.45 -23.47 12.39
CA LYS A 227 24.02 -23.83 12.22
C LYS A 227 23.09 -22.84 12.93
N GLY A 228 23.51 -22.30 14.08
CA GLY A 228 22.75 -21.29 14.82
C GLY A 228 22.58 -19.98 14.04
N ILE A 229 23.67 -19.48 13.42
CA ILE A 229 23.63 -18.30 12.55
C ILE A 229 22.74 -18.57 11.32
N ALA A 230 22.86 -19.75 10.72
CA ALA A 230 22.02 -20.16 9.59
C ALA A 230 20.52 -20.14 9.96
N LYS A 231 20.15 -20.64 11.14
CA LYS A 231 18.77 -20.62 11.65
C LYS A 231 18.28 -19.20 11.88
N GLN A 232 19.10 -18.31 12.46
CA GLN A 232 18.76 -16.90 12.65
C GLN A 232 18.45 -16.20 11.32
N ILE A 233 19.28 -16.40 10.29
CA ILE A 233 19.05 -15.83 8.95
C ILE A 233 17.77 -16.40 8.34
N LYS A 234 17.59 -17.73 8.35
CA LYS A 234 16.39 -18.37 7.78
C LYS A 234 15.12 -17.83 8.42
N HIS A 235 15.09 -17.74 9.75
CA HIS A 235 13.95 -17.21 10.48
C HIS A 235 13.73 -15.71 10.20
N ALA A 236 14.79 -14.90 10.17
CA ALA A 236 14.69 -13.48 9.85
C ALA A 236 14.17 -13.24 8.42
N ASN A 237 14.66 -13.99 7.44
CA ASN A 237 14.20 -13.91 6.04
C ASN A 237 12.74 -14.37 5.91
N GLN A 238 12.37 -15.48 6.56
CA GLN A 238 10.99 -15.96 6.56
C GLN A 238 10.03 -14.93 7.17
N GLN A 239 10.40 -14.32 8.30
CA GLN A 239 9.60 -13.26 8.91
C GLN A 239 9.53 -12.01 8.03
N ASN A 240 10.62 -11.60 7.38
CA ASN A 240 10.57 -10.49 6.44
C ASN A 240 9.62 -10.79 5.27
N MET A 241 9.75 -11.97 4.66
CA MET A 241 8.89 -12.40 3.55
C MET A 241 7.40 -12.38 3.93
N ILE A 242 7.04 -12.94 5.10
CA ILE A 242 5.66 -12.92 5.61
C ILE A 242 5.20 -11.47 5.83
N ASN A 243 6.03 -10.62 6.44
CA ASN A 243 5.69 -9.22 6.67
C ASN A 243 5.44 -8.46 5.36
N GLN A 244 6.31 -8.62 4.35
CA GLN A 244 6.13 -7.97 3.06
C GLN A 244 4.88 -8.50 2.32
N LEU A 245 4.58 -9.81 2.41
CA LEU A 245 3.37 -10.39 1.85
C LEU A 245 2.11 -9.81 2.50
N LEU A 246 2.08 -9.73 3.84
CA LEU A 246 0.95 -9.15 4.58
C LEU A 246 0.71 -7.68 4.21
N ILE A 247 1.78 -6.90 4.01
CA ILE A 247 1.68 -5.51 3.53
C ILE A 247 1.02 -5.47 2.15
N LEU A 248 1.44 -6.30 1.20
CA LEU A 248 0.85 -6.35 -0.14
C LEU A 248 -0.63 -6.75 -0.11
N VAL A 249 -0.98 -7.79 0.66
CA VAL A 249 -2.37 -8.23 0.82
C VAL A 249 -3.21 -7.13 1.46
N ALA A 250 -2.72 -6.47 2.51
CA ALA A 250 -3.43 -5.38 3.18
C ALA A 250 -3.70 -4.19 2.23
N ILE A 251 -2.70 -3.79 1.42
CA ILE A 251 -2.85 -2.73 0.42
C ILE A 251 -3.86 -3.15 -0.67
N ALA A 252 -3.81 -4.40 -1.14
CA ALA A 252 -4.75 -4.91 -2.14
C ALA A 252 -6.20 -4.93 -1.61
N VAL A 253 -6.43 -5.43 -0.39
CA VAL A 253 -7.73 -5.43 0.27
C VAL A 253 -8.24 -4.01 0.45
N LEU A 254 -7.38 -3.08 0.90
CA LEU A 254 -7.73 -1.67 1.04
C LEU A 254 -8.13 -1.06 -0.31
N ALA A 255 -7.34 -1.28 -1.37
CA ALA A 255 -7.65 -0.80 -2.71
C ALA A 255 -8.99 -1.34 -3.23
N ILE A 256 -9.26 -2.64 -3.07
CA ILE A 256 -10.54 -3.26 -3.46
C ILE A 256 -11.70 -2.65 -2.65
N SER A 257 -11.55 -2.50 -1.33
CA SER A 257 -12.58 -1.92 -0.47
C SER A 257 -12.94 -0.50 -0.88
N LEU A 258 -11.94 0.30 -1.25
CA LEU A 258 -12.12 1.66 -1.71
C LEU A 258 -12.73 1.73 -3.11
N LEU A 259 -12.35 0.82 -4.02
CA LEU A 259 -12.99 0.70 -5.35
C LEU A 259 -14.47 0.33 -5.22
N VAL A 260 -14.83 -0.59 -4.32
CA VAL A 260 -16.22 -0.94 -4.03
C VAL A 260 -16.98 0.25 -3.46
N LEU A 261 -16.37 1.02 -2.56
CA LEU A 261 -16.95 2.24 -2.02
C LEU A 261 -17.18 3.28 -3.12
N LEU A 262 -16.19 3.53 -3.96
CA LEU A 262 -16.28 4.45 -5.10
C LEU A 262 -17.37 4.02 -6.08
N ALA A 263 -17.43 2.74 -6.44
CA ALA A 263 -18.48 2.18 -7.29
C ALA A 263 -19.88 2.37 -6.67
N ARG A 264 -20.03 2.18 -5.35
CA ARG A 264 -21.30 2.45 -4.64
C ARG A 264 -21.67 3.94 -4.67
N VAL A 265 -20.70 4.84 -4.51
CA VAL A 265 -20.93 6.29 -4.61
C VAL A 265 -21.36 6.66 -6.03
N ILE A 266 -20.65 6.18 -7.05
CA ILE A 266 -20.97 6.43 -8.47
C ILE A 266 -22.35 5.85 -8.82
N HIS A 267 -22.65 4.62 -8.41
CA HIS A 267 -23.95 3.99 -8.66
C HIS A 267 -25.09 4.82 -8.04
N ARG A 268 -24.95 5.26 -6.79
CA ARG A 268 -25.92 6.15 -6.13
C ARG A 268 -26.03 7.50 -6.83
N TYR A 269 -24.92 8.03 -7.34
CA TYR A 269 -24.91 9.27 -8.10
C TYR A 269 -25.67 9.13 -9.42
N LEU A 270 -25.41 8.06 -10.18
CA LEU A 270 -26.07 7.78 -11.46
C LEU A 270 -27.57 7.50 -11.29
N LEU A 271 -27.98 6.85 -10.20
CA LEU A 271 -29.41 6.68 -9.88
C LEU A 271 -30.11 8.03 -9.72
N LYS A 272 -29.50 8.98 -9.00
CA LYS A 272 -30.07 10.31 -8.78
C LYS A 272 -30.05 11.23 -10.01
N GLY A 273 -29.42 10.80 -11.10
CA GLY A 273 -29.38 11.55 -12.37
C GLY A 273 -30.67 11.51 -13.17
N TYR A 274 -31.66 10.73 -12.73
CA TYR A 274 -32.96 10.60 -13.36
C TYR A 274 -34.07 10.86 -12.36
N SER A 275 -35.10 11.57 -12.79
CA SER A 275 -36.34 11.73 -12.05
C SER A 275 -37.42 10.78 -12.55
N TYR A 276 -38.26 10.32 -11.63
CA TYR A 276 -39.38 9.42 -11.88
C TYR A 276 -40.64 9.94 -11.22
N ASP A 277 -41.77 9.62 -11.83
CA ASP A 277 -43.08 9.75 -11.21
C ASP A 277 -43.49 8.37 -10.69
N PHE A 278 -44.05 8.32 -9.48
CA PHE A 278 -44.60 7.12 -8.89
C PHE A 278 -46.09 7.29 -8.67
N ILE A 279 -46.88 6.56 -9.46
CA ILE A 279 -48.35 6.57 -9.43
C ILE A 279 -48.82 5.27 -8.77
N PHE A 280 -49.75 5.40 -7.85
CA PHE A 280 -50.37 4.26 -7.19
C PHE A 280 -51.87 4.51 -6.99
N LYS A 281 -52.64 3.42 -6.99
CA LYS A 281 -54.08 3.40 -6.74
C LYS A 281 -54.35 2.77 -5.38
N VAL A 282 -55.30 3.31 -4.63
CA VAL A 282 -55.74 2.77 -3.35
C VAL A 282 -57.15 2.24 -3.50
N VAL A 283 -57.35 0.98 -3.14
CA VAL A 283 -58.63 0.29 -3.25
C VAL A 283 -58.96 -0.43 -1.94
N ASP A 284 -60.25 -0.62 -1.67
CA ASP A 284 -60.72 -1.40 -0.52
C ASP A 284 -60.63 -2.93 -0.78
N GLN A 285 -61.09 -3.73 0.18
CA GLN A 285 -61.13 -5.20 0.07
C GLN A 285 -62.02 -5.69 -1.10
N SER A 286 -62.97 -4.87 -1.54
CA SER A 286 -63.88 -5.12 -2.66
C SER A 286 -63.38 -4.52 -4.00
N ASN A 287 -62.13 -4.05 -4.07
CA ASN A 287 -61.50 -3.37 -5.22
C ASN A 287 -62.14 -2.03 -5.62
N GLN A 288 -62.91 -1.38 -4.74
CA GLN A 288 -63.44 -0.04 -5.00
C GLN A 288 -62.41 1.05 -4.64
N PRO A 289 -62.33 2.14 -5.41
CA PRO A 289 -61.36 3.21 -5.16
C PRO A 289 -61.63 3.96 -3.84
N VAL A 290 -60.58 4.21 -3.05
CA VAL A 290 -60.69 4.95 -1.78
C VAL A 290 -60.07 6.34 -1.90
N ALA A 291 -60.91 7.36 -1.79
CA ALA A 291 -60.52 8.77 -1.87
C ALA A 291 -60.11 9.37 -0.51
N GLY A 292 -59.27 10.42 -0.53
CA GLY A 292 -58.93 11.21 0.65
C GLY A 292 -57.83 10.63 1.56
N VAL A 293 -57.18 9.52 1.18
CA VAL A 293 -56.13 8.89 1.99
C VAL A 293 -54.80 9.64 1.80
N GLN A 294 -54.19 10.08 2.90
CA GLN A 294 -52.92 10.82 2.88
C GLN A 294 -51.70 9.92 3.06
N TYR A 295 -50.73 10.06 2.17
CA TYR A 295 -49.43 9.38 2.23
C TYR A 295 -48.29 10.38 2.34
N GLN A 296 -47.42 10.15 3.31
CA GLN A 296 -46.21 10.96 3.52
C GLN A 296 -44.95 10.22 3.07
N LEU A 297 -44.03 10.94 2.40
CA LEU A 297 -42.78 10.39 1.91
C LEU A 297 -41.63 10.49 2.94
N TYR A 298 -40.90 9.39 3.08
CA TYR A 298 -39.73 9.24 3.94
C TYR A 298 -38.53 8.69 3.15
N ASN A 299 -37.33 8.80 3.74
CA ASN A 299 -36.14 8.10 3.24
C ASN A 299 -36.35 6.57 3.24
N GLN A 300 -35.48 5.82 2.57
CA GLN A 300 -35.58 4.34 2.47
C GLN A 300 -35.73 3.60 3.82
N ASN A 301 -35.28 4.20 4.94
CA ASN A 301 -35.39 3.62 6.28
C ASN A 301 -36.68 4.01 7.01
N GLY A 302 -37.55 4.84 6.42
CA GLY A 302 -38.80 5.31 7.01
C GLY A 302 -38.65 6.26 8.20
N ARG A 303 -37.44 6.83 8.42
CA ARG A 303 -37.10 7.63 9.61
C ARG A 303 -37.08 9.13 9.36
N LYS A 304 -36.58 9.57 8.20
CA LYS A 304 -36.47 11.00 7.88
C LYS A 304 -37.52 11.38 6.85
N LYS A 305 -38.34 12.39 7.17
CA LYS A 305 -39.33 12.97 6.26
C LYS A 305 -38.62 13.60 5.05
N ILE A 306 -39.18 13.42 3.87
CA ILE A 306 -38.74 14.11 2.65
C ILE A 306 -39.59 15.37 2.50
N PHE A 307 -38.94 16.49 2.19
CA PHE A 307 -39.58 17.79 2.07
C PHE A 307 -39.55 18.26 0.62
N ARG A 308 -40.57 19.02 0.21
CA ARG A 308 -40.67 19.73 -1.06
C ARG A 308 -41.13 21.15 -0.77
N HIS A 309 -40.39 22.15 -1.24
CA HIS A 309 -40.63 23.56 -0.91
C HIS A 309 -40.76 23.83 0.61
N GLN A 310 -39.89 23.20 1.41
CA GLN A 310 -39.87 23.29 2.88
C GLN A 310 -41.05 22.64 3.62
N GLU A 311 -42.03 22.10 2.90
CA GLU A 311 -43.15 21.35 3.47
C GLU A 311 -42.94 19.83 3.34
N PRO A 312 -43.45 19.01 4.28
CA PRO A 312 -43.40 17.56 4.14
C PRO A 312 -44.10 17.11 2.86
N TYR A 313 -43.44 16.25 2.08
CA TYR A 313 -43.99 15.81 0.81
C TYR A 313 -45.09 14.77 1.04
N ILE A 314 -46.33 15.26 1.03
CA ILE A 314 -47.56 14.50 1.24
C ILE A 314 -48.38 14.51 -0.05
N VAL A 315 -49.02 13.38 -0.36
CA VAL A 315 -49.97 13.24 -1.48
C VAL A 315 -51.27 12.64 -0.94
N MET A 316 -52.39 12.99 -1.58
CA MET A 316 -53.73 12.52 -1.20
C MET A 316 -54.36 11.80 -2.39
N THR A 317 -55.12 10.74 -2.14
CA THR A 317 -55.87 10.05 -3.19
C THR A 317 -57.07 10.85 -3.68
N ASP A 318 -57.26 10.90 -5.01
CA ASP A 318 -58.42 11.54 -5.64
C ASP A 318 -59.68 10.66 -5.58
N LYS A 319 -60.75 11.09 -6.27
CA LYS A 319 -62.03 10.36 -6.33
C LYS A 319 -61.93 8.99 -7.00
N GLU A 320 -60.88 8.74 -7.78
CA GLU A 320 -60.59 7.46 -8.43
C GLU A 320 -59.60 6.61 -7.61
N GLY A 321 -59.23 7.07 -6.41
CA GLY A 321 -58.28 6.42 -5.52
C GLY A 321 -56.83 6.57 -5.96
N LEU A 322 -56.52 7.44 -6.93
CA LEU A 322 -55.18 7.63 -7.47
C LEU A 322 -54.39 8.69 -6.70
N ALA A 323 -53.11 8.42 -6.46
CA ALA A 323 -52.15 9.37 -5.90
C ALA A 323 -50.80 9.27 -6.60
N GLN A 324 -50.06 10.37 -6.65
CA GLN A 324 -48.81 10.44 -7.41
C GLN A 324 -47.72 11.27 -6.72
N PHE A 325 -46.55 10.68 -6.54
CA PHE A 325 -45.32 11.42 -6.24
C PHE A 325 -44.58 11.75 -7.54
N ASN A 326 -44.55 13.03 -7.89
CA ASN A 326 -43.85 13.59 -9.05
C ASN A 326 -42.36 13.83 -8.82
N ASP A 327 -41.56 13.83 -9.88
CA ASP A 327 -40.16 14.32 -9.93
C ASP A 327 -39.27 13.80 -8.78
N LEU A 328 -39.39 12.51 -8.47
CA LEU A 328 -38.57 11.86 -7.46
C LEU A 328 -37.22 11.44 -8.06
N PRO A 329 -36.07 11.89 -7.51
CA PRO A 329 -34.77 11.40 -7.95
C PRO A 329 -34.66 9.89 -7.78
N GLY A 330 -33.99 9.19 -8.69
CA GLY A 330 -33.80 7.74 -8.58
C GLY A 330 -33.11 7.35 -7.27
N GLY A 331 -33.64 6.31 -6.63
CA GLY A 331 -33.33 5.91 -5.27
C GLY A 331 -34.48 5.16 -4.63
N LEU A 332 -34.32 4.75 -3.38
CA LEU A 332 -35.36 4.10 -2.58
C LEU A 332 -36.01 5.08 -1.61
N TYR A 333 -37.33 4.99 -1.48
CA TYR A 333 -38.17 5.81 -0.63
C TYR A 333 -39.17 4.95 0.10
N CYS A 334 -39.66 5.43 1.23
CA CYS A 334 -40.70 4.78 1.99
C CYS A 334 -41.89 5.73 2.08
N MET A 335 -43.09 5.31 1.66
CA MET A 335 -44.32 6.03 1.95
C MET A 335 -45.04 5.40 3.14
N LYS A 336 -45.67 6.23 3.96
CA LYS A 336 -46.49 5.82 5.10
C LYS A 336 -47.82 6.54 5.06
N THR A 337 -48.88 5.83 5.38
CA THR A 337 -50.20 6.41 5.63
C THR A 337 -50.12 7.34 6.86
N MET A 338 -50.90 8.42 6.84
CA MET A 338 -51.03 9.32 7.98
C MET A 338 -52.19 8.94 8.92
N ASP A 339 -53.03 7.99 8.52
CA ASP A 339 -54.11 7.46 9.35
C ASP A 339 -53.55 6.48 10.40
N PRO A 340 -53.79 6.72 11.71
CA PRO A 340 -53.36 5.84 12.81
C PRO A 340 -53.92 4.41 12.73
N ILE A 341 -55.08 4.21 12.10
CA ILE A 341 -55.80 2.93 12.07
C ILE A 341 -55.19 2.01 11.01
N GLN A 342 -54.70 2.58 9.91
CA GLN A 342 -54.12 1.85 8.78
C GLN A 342 -52.60 2.05 8.73
N ASN A 343 -51.83 1.59 9.73
CA ASN A 343 -50.37 1.78 9.80
C ASN A 343 -49.61 0.99 8.72
N MET A 344 -49.69 1.45 7.47
CA MET A 344 -49.12 0.80 6.30
C MET A 344 -47.88 1.56 5.83
N SER A 345 -46.80 0.81 5.64
CA SER A 345 -45.51 1.32 5.18
C SER A 345 -45.09 0.60 3.91
N ILE A 346 -44.81 1.34 2.84
CA ILE A 346 -44.46 0.79 1.54
C ILE A 346 -43.11 1.34 1.11
N LEU A 347 -42.13 0.45 0.93
CA LEU A 347 -40.84 0.77 0.32
C LEU A 347 -40.99 0.70 -1.20
N PHE A 348 -40.54 1.72 -1.92
CA PHE A 348 -40.58 1.76 -3.38
C PHE A 348 -39.39 2.54 -3.95
N GLY A 349 -39.11 2.39 -5.24
CA GLY A 349 -38.10 3.20 -5.93
C GLY A 349 -37.34 2.47 -7.03
N THR A 350 -36.13 2.94 -7.32
CA THR A 350 -35.24 2.35 -8.34
C THR A 350 -33.95 1.81 -7.73
N LYS A 351 -33.57 0.59 -8.13
CA LYS A 351 -32.28 -0.04 -7.76
C LYS A 351 -31.29 -0.07 -8.93
N LYS A 352 -31.79 0.03 -10.19
CA LYS A 352 -31.00 -0.05 -11.43
C LYS A 352 -31.02 1.27 -12.19
N ILE A 353 -29.89 1.67 -12.78
CA ILE A 353 -29.70 2.96 -13.49
C ILE A 353 -30.59 3.07 -14.74
N LYS A 354 -30.89 1.96 -15.42
CA LYS A 354 -31.75 1.92 -16.63
C LYS A 354 -33.19 1.47 -16.34
N GLN A 355 -33.61 1.50 -15.07
CA GLN A 355 -34.99 1.14 -14.72
C GLN A 355 -35.94 2.18 -15.32
N LEU A 356 -36.97 1.73 -16.04
CA LEU A 356 -37.96 2.61 -16.70
C LEU A 356 -38.99 3.15 -15.69
N TYR A 357 -39.40 2.32 -14.72
CA TYR A 357 -40.47 2.64 -13.76
C TYR A 357 -40.02 2.33 -12.34
N MET A 358 -40.45 3.11 -11.35
CA MET A 358 -40.25 2.76 -9.93
C MET A 358 -40.98 1.45 -9.60
N ARG A 359 -40.37 0.62 -8.77
CA ARG A 359 -40.95 -0.65 -8.30
C ARG A 359 -41.22 -0.58 -6.82
N SER A 360 -42.31 -1.19 -6.38
CA SER A 360 -42.53 -1.45 -4.96
C SER A 360 -41.68 -2.64 -4.49
N TYR A 361 -41.28 -2.60 -3.23
CA TYR A 361 -40.54 -3.64 -2.52
C TYR A 361 -41.27 -3.88 -1.19
N PRO A 362 -42.45 -4.52 -1.21
CA PRO A 362 -43.31 -4.65 -0.03
C PRO A 362 -42.58 -5.40 1.10
N SER A 363 -42.85 -4.98 2.34
CA SER A 363 -42.48 -5.77 3.53
C SER A 363 -43.52 -6.86 3.78
N ARG A 364 -43.22 -7.86 4.62
CA ARG A 364 -44.13 -8.99 4.96
C ARG A 364 -45.55 -8.60 5.41
N LYS A 365 -45.83 -7.32 5.70
CA LYS A 365 -47.12 -6.81 6.20
C LYS A 365 -47.98 -6.09 5.14
N THR A 366 -47.55 -6.00 3.88
CA THR A 366 -48.25 -5.17 2.87
C THR A 366 -48.38 -5.89 1.53
N THR A 367 -49.61 -6.08 1.05
CA THR A 367 -49.89 -6.68 -0.27
C THR A 367 -50.07 -5.57 -1.30
N MET A 368 -49.07 -5.36 -2.16
CA MET A 368 -49.21 -4.52 -3.36
C MET A 368 -49.34 -5.44 -4.57
N MET A 369 -50.39 -5.25 -5.38
CA MET A 369 -50.53 -5.93 -6.68
C MET A 369 -49.97 -5.02 -7.78
N ASN A 370 -49.18 -5.61 -8.69
CA ASN A 370 -48.64 -4.92 -9.85
C ASN A 370 -49.69 -4.99 -10.95
N GLU A 371 -50.24 -3.84 -11.37
CA GLU A 371 -51.12 -3.78 -12.53
C GLU A 371 -50.25 -3.56 -13.77
N ASP A 372 -50.41 -4.43 -14.77
CA ASP A 372 -49.68 -4.37 -16.03
C ASP A 372 -49.71 -2.93 -16.57
N ASN A 373 -48.53 -2.32 -16.74
CA ASN A 373 -48.22 -0.92 -17.12
C ASN A 373 -47.53 -0.05 -16.05
N GLY A 374 -47.15 -0.61 -14.89
CA GLY A 374 -46.34 0.12 -13.89
C GLY A 374 -47.18 1.02 -12.97
N GLN A 375 -48.49 0.80 -12.96
CA GLN A 375 -49.41 1.28 -11.93
C GLN A 375 -49.45 0.24 -10.81
N TRP A 376 -49.46 0.71 -9.57
CA TRP A 376 -49.41 -0.14 -8.38
C TRP A 376 -50.70 0.03 -7.59
N SER A 377 -51.41 -1.05 -7.29
CA SER A 377 -52.59 -1.01 -6.41
C SER A 377 -52.25 -1.43 -4.98
N VAL A 378 -52.64 -0.56 -4.03
CA VAL A 378 -52.57 -0.77 -2.58
C VAL A 378 -53.97 -1.17 -2.12
N LYS A 379 -54.10 -2.33 -1.48
CA LYS A 379 -55.35 -2.71 -0.80
C LYS A 379 -55.32 -2.27 0.65
N ILE A 380 -56.34 -1.54 1.10
CA ILE A 380 -56.50 -1.09 2.49
C ILE A 380 -57.76 -1.65 3.15
#